data_AF-A0A9N9N7J5-F1
#
_entry.id   AF-A0A9N9N7J5-F1
#
_cell.length_a   1.000
_cell.length_b   1.000
_cell.length_c   1.000
_cell.angle_alpha   90.00
_cell.angle_beta   90.00
_cell.angle_gamma   90.00
#
_symmetry.space_group_name_H-M   'P 1'
#
loop_
_entity.id
_entity.type
_entity.pdbx_description
1 polymer ?
#
loop_
_entity_poly.entity_id
_entity_poly.type
_entity_poly.pdbx_seq_one_letter_code
_entity_poly.pdbx_strand_id
1 'polypeptide(L)'
;MNNFIFVFSLFAIFLTVNAVPFQLNKRATTFNPCSNNDPLTVAMQPDPPVSNENTQFTASGKLTNDITSNKTIFGIQSPFSISVSDVSIPTLPDSYLIVVVVGDPTGNQNNPLNVYGCAFANVSSADNSF
;
A
#
# COMPACT_ATOMS: atom_id res chain seq x y z
N MET A 1 -26.04 -14.93 52.71
CA MET A 1 -25.61 -15.37 51.37
C MET A 1 -26.18 -14.43 50.30
N ASN A 2 -25.96 -13.10 50.42
CA ASN A 2 -26.61 -12.10 49.54
C ASN A 2 -25.62 -11.07 48.93
N ASN A 3 -24.33 -11.16 49.23
CA ASN A 3 -23.33 -10.19 48.79
C ASN A 3 -22.39 -10.74 47.68
N PHE A 4 -22.43 -12.05 47.40
CA PHE A 4 -21.63 -12.67 46.35
C PHE A 4 -22.22 -12.45 44.95
N ILE A 5 -23.55 -12.32 44.84
CA ILE A 5 -24.24 -12.10 43.57
C ILE A 5 -23.81 -10.78 42.92
N PHE A 6 -23.65 -9.71 43.71
CA PHE A 6 -23.19 -8.41 43.21
C PHE A 6 -21.78 -8.46 42.64
N VAL A 7 -20.87 -9.25 43.22
CA VAL A 7 -19.49 -9.38 42.73
C VAL A 7 -19.44 -10.09 41.38
N PHE A 8 -20.24 -11.15 41.19
CA PHE A 8 -20.33 -11.86 39.92
C PHE A 8 -21.00 -11.02 38.82
N SER A 9 -22.04 -10.25 39.16
CA SER A 9 -22.68 -9.32 38.23
C SER A 9 -21.72 -8.20 37.80
N LEU A 10 -20.92 -7.66 38.72
CA LEU A 10 -19.92 -6.63 38.41
C LEU A 10 -18.80 -7.18 37.52
N PHE A 11 -18.31 -8.40 37.80
CA PHE A 11 -17.26 -9.05 37.01
C PHE A 11 -17.72 -9.37 35.57
N ALA A 12 -18.97 -9.80 35.39
CA ALA A 12 -19.55 -10.04 34.07
C ALA A 12 -19.68 -8.76 33.23
N ILE A 13 -19.99 -7.62 33.85
CA ILE A 13 -20.02 -6.31 33.17
C ILE A 13 -18.59 -5.84 32.80
N PHE A 14 -17.59 -6.11 33.66
CA PHE A 14 -16.19 -5.79 33.35
C PHE A 14 -15.62 -6.63 32.19
N LEU A 15 -16.07 -7.88 32.03
CA LEU A 15 -15.65 -8.72 30.91
C LEU A 15 -16.26 -8.28 29.57
N THR A 16 -17.44 -7.64 29.57
CA THR A 16 -18.10 -7.16 28.33
C THR A 16 -17.61 -5.78 27.87
N VAL A 17 -17.00 -4.97 28.75
CA VAL A 17 -16.41 -3.67 28.36
C VAL A 17 -15.03 -3.78 27.71
N ASN A 18 -14.36 -4.93 27.76
CA ASN A 18 -13.02 -5.13 27.18
C ASN A 18 -13.02 -5.71 25.76
N ALA A 19 -14.19 -5.83 25.13
CA ALA A 19 -14.31 -6.17 23.71
C ALA A 19 -14.91 -4.98 22.94
N VAL A 20 -14.30 -3.80 23.06
CA VAL A 20 -14.34 -2.87 21.92
C VAL A 20 -13.72 -3.68 20.79
N PRO A 21 -14.44 -3.98 19.69
CA PRO A 21 -13.78 -4.55 18.54
C PRO A 21 -12.67 -3.57 18.23
N PHE A 22 -11.43 -4.01 18.39
CA PHE A 22 -10.31 -3.32 17.81
C PHE A 22 -10.62 -3.38 16.32
N GLN A 23 -11.36 -2.40 15.84
CA GLN A 23 -11.43 -2.08 14.44
C GLN A 23 -10.00 -1.70 14.16
N LEU A 24 -9.22 -2.72 13.78
CA LEU A 24 -8.08 -2.57 12.91
C LEU A 24 -8.63 -1.71 11.78
N ASN A 25 -8.50 -0.39 11.91
CA ASN A 25 -8.49 0.53 10.79
C ASN A 25 -7.28 0.07 9.99
N LYS A 26 -7.47 -1.00 9.22
CA LYS A 26 -6.49 -1.52 8.30
C LYS A 26 -6.26 -0.34 7.37
N ARG A 27 -5.10 0.29 7.49
CA ARG A 27 -4.71 1.38 6.60
C ARG A 27 -4.61 0.76 5.22
N ALA A 28 -5.70 0.85 4.46
CA ALA A 28 -5.71 0.40 3.09
C ALA A 28 -5.10 1.52 2.25
N THR A 29 -3.94 1.26 1.67
CA THR A 29 -3.32 2.20 0.75
C THR A 29 -4.24 2.35 -0.46
N THR A 30 -4.73 3.56 -0.70
CA THR A 30 -5.66 3.82 -1.80
C THR A 30 -4.88 4.33 -3.01
N PHE A 31 -4.89 3.55 -4.09
CA PHE A 31 -4.32 3.94 -5.36
C PHE A 31 -5.32 4.72 -6.21
N ASN A 32 -4.84 5.83 -6.78
CA ASN A 32 -5.56 6.67 -7.70
C ASN A 32 -4.93 6.59 -9.10
N PRO A 33 -5.71 6.72 -10.17
CA PRO A 33 -5.17 6.76 -11.53
C PRO A 33 -4.37 8.04 -11.77
N CYS A 34 -3.33 7.95 -12.62
CA CYS A 34 -2.58 9.11 -13.05
C CYS A 34 -3.30 9.86 -14.19
N SER A 35 -2.97 11.14 -14.40
CA SER A 35 -3.53 11.91 -15.51
C SER A 35 -2.92 11.49 -16.85
N ASN A 36 -3.76 11.26 -17.86
CA ASN A 36 -3.38 10.93 -19.25
C ASN A 36 -2.76 9.54 -19.50
N ASN A 37 -2.86 8.60 -18.56
CA ASN A 37 -2.42 7.21 -18.74
C ASN A 37 -3.57 6.23 -18.44
N ASP A 38 -3.46 5.01 -18.93
CA ASP A 38 -4.43 3.97 -18.64
C ASP A 38 -4.45 3.67 -17.13
N PRO A 39 -5.63 3.55 -16.51
CA PRO A 39 -5.74 3.30 -15.09
C PRO A 39 -5.25 1.88 -14.74
N LEU A 40 -4.45 1.77 -13.69
CA LEU A 40 -4.04 0.50 -13.10
C LEU A 40 -4.75 0.28 -11.77
N THR A 41 -5.24 -0.94 -11.56
CA THR A 41 -5.65 -1.46 -10.26
C THR A 41 -4.44 -2.08 -9.59
N VAL A 42 -4.01 -1.51 -8.46
CA VAL A 42 -2.84 -1.96 -7.72
C VAL A 42 -3.26 -2.48 -6.34
N ALA A 43 -2.74 -3.65 -5.98
CA ALA A 43 -2.79 -4.20 -4.64
C ALA A 43 -1.37 -4.43 -4.12
N MET A 44 -1.20 -4.39 -2.81
CA MET A 44 0.08 -4.72 -2.17
C MET A 44 -0.10 -5.57 -0.92
N GLN A 45 0.95 -6.30 -0.54
CA GLN A 45 0.97 -7.10 0.67
C GLN A 45 2.38 -7.14 1.29
N PRO A 46 2.57 -6.77 2.56
CA PRO A 46 1.57 -6.20 3.48
C PRO A 46 1.09 -4.79 3.07
N ASP A 47 -0.14 -4.45 3.43
CA ASP A 47 -0.74 -3.11 3.24
C ASP A 47 -1.17 -2.55 4.61
N PRO A 48 -0.52 -1.47 5.10
CA PRO A 48 0.56 -0.73 4.44
C PRO A 48 1.90 -1.50 4.49
N PRO A 49 2.89 -1.13 3.66
CA PRO A 49 4.22 -1.73 3.68
C PRO A 49 4.86 -1.63 5.05
N VAL A 50 5.56 -2.69 5.46
CA VAL A 50 6.30 -2.74 6.72
C VAL A 50 7.79 -2.51 6.44
N SER A 51 8.41 -1.66 7.24
CA SER A 51 9.85 -1.36 7.14
C SER A 51 10.70 -2.62 7.27
N ASN A 52 11.70 -2.79 6.41
CA ASN A 52 12.63 -3.92 6.40
C ASN A 52 11.99 -5.29 6.10
N GLU A 53 10.74 -5.33 5.65
CA GLU A 53 10.07 -6.53 5.15
C GLU A 53 9.87 -6.46 3.63
N ASN A 54 9.60 -7.58 2.96
CA ASN A 54 9.31 -7.57 1.54
C ASN A 54 7.84 -7.23 1.31
N THR A 55 7.55 -6.33 0.37
CA THR A 55 6.17 -6.03 -0.07
C THR A 55 5.96 -6.50 -1.50
N GLN A 56 4.96 -7.36 -1.69
CA GLN A 56 4.50 -7.80 -3.00
C GLN A 56 3.54 -6.77 -3.58
N PHE A 57 3.72 -6.39 -4.84
CA PHE A 57 2.79 -5.54 -5.58
C PHE A 57 2.18 -6.32 -6.74
N THR A 58 0.87 -6.22 -6.89
CA THR A 58 0.12 -6.78 -8.02
C THR A 58 -0.57 -5.64 -8.74
N ALA A 59 -0.26 -5.44 -10.02
CA ALA A 59 -0.91 -4.46 -10.87
C ALA A 59 -1.70 -5.17 -11.98
N SER A 60 -2.90 -4.69 -12.24
CA SER A 60 -3.78 -5.18 -13.31
C SER A 60 -4.50 -4.02 -13.97
N GLY A 61 -4.85 -4.17 -15.24
CA GLY A 61 -5.53 -3.13 -15.99
C GLY A 61 -5.65 -3.49 -17.46
N LYS A 62 -6.41 -2.67 -18.20
CA LYS A 62 -6.44 -2.73 -19.66
C LYS A 62 -5.61 -1.59 -20.19
N LEU A 63 -4.58 -1.91 -20.96
CA LEU A 63 -3.74 -0.92 -21.63
C LEU A 63 -4.25 -0.69 -23.05
N THR A 64 -4.16 0.57 -23.48
CA THR A 64 -4.35 1.01 -24.86
C THR A 64 -3.15 0.64 -25.74
N ASN A 65 -1.96 0.62 -25.13
CA ASN A 65 -0.71 0.22 -25.79
C ASN A 65 -0.36 -1.24 -25.45
N ASP A 66 0.18 -1.96 -26.44
CA ASP A 66 0.59 -3.36 -26.27
C ASP A 66 1.85 -3.50 -25.41
N ILE A 67 1.86 -4.53 -24.57
CA ILE A 67 3.06 -4.94 -23.83
C ILE A 67 4.01 -5.63 -24.80
N THR A 68 5.18 -5.05 -25.01
CA THR A 68 6.20 -5.57 -25.92
C THR A 68 7.29 -6.29 -25.12
N SER A 69 7.51 -7.57 -25.45
CA SER A 69 8.55 -8.39 -24.81
C SER A 69 9.94 -7.76 -24.92
N ASN A 70 10.74 -7.85 -23.85
CA ASN A 70 12.09 -7.26 -23.72
C ASN A 70 12.15 -5.73 -23.89
N LYS A 71 11.01 -5.03 -23.81
CA LYS A 71 10.95 -3.58 -23.95
C LYS A 71 10.13 -2.97 -22.82
N THR A 72 8.91 -3.45 -22.60
CA THR A 72 8.02 -2.91 -21.57
C THR A 72 8.52 -3.27 -20.19
N ILE A 73 8.62 -2.25 -19.33
CA ILE A 73 9.03 -2.36 -17.94
C ILE A 73 7.84 -2.14 -17.01
N PHE A 74 7.82 -2.92 -15.93
CA PHE A 74 6.98 -2.66 -14.76
C PHE A 74 7.86 -2.04 -13.67
N GLY A 75 7.54 -0.83 -13.26
CA GLY A 75 8.35 -0.06 -12.33
C GLY A 75 7.55 0.46 -11.14
N ILE A 76 8.21 0.49 -9.98
CA ILE A 76 7.71 1.16 -8.78
C ILE A 76 8.64 2.34 -8.50
N GLN A 77 8.14 3.56 -8.69
CA GLN A 77 8.84 4.77 -8.25
C GLN A 77 8.42 5.07 -6.82
N SER A 78 9.40 5.11 -5.94
CA SER A 78 9.27 5.52 -4.55
C SER A 78 10.56 6.29 -4.17
N PRO A 79 10.64 6.96 -3.00
CA PRO A 79 11.89 7.60 -2.57
C PRO A 79 13.06 6.60 -2.42
N PHE A 80 12.79 5.30 -2.48
CA PHE A 80 13.77 4.22 -2.65
C PHE A 80 13.48 3.42 -3.93
N SER A 81 14.52 2.97 -4.63
CA SER A 81 14.39 2.20 -5.87
C SER A 81 14.16 0.72 -5.56
N ILE A 82 13.01 0.14 -5.96
CA ILE A 82 12.72 -1.29 -5.82
C ILE A 82 12.81 -1.95 -7.20
N SER A 83 13.79 -2.84 -7.39
CA SER A 83 13.89 -3.73 -8.56
C SER A 83 13.74 -5.18 -8.07
N VAL A 84 12.63 -5.84 -8.38
CA VAL A 84 12.25 -7.14 -7.78
C VAL A 84 13.11 -8.28 -8.34
N SER A 85 13.67 -9.16 -7.51
CA SER A 85 13.03 -10.45 -7.17
C SER A 85 12.90 -10.74 -5.66
N ASP A 86 13.54 -9.98 -4.79
CA ASP A 86 13.33 -9.96 -3.33
C ASP A 86 14.14 -8.77 -2.79
N VAL A 87 13.50 -7.71 -2.32
CA VAL A 87 14.20 -6.50 -1.87
C VAL A 87 13.72 -6.11 -0.48
N SER A 88 14.66 -6.11 0.46
CA SER A 88 14.47 -5.59 1.82
C SER A 88 14.12 -4.11 1.73
N ILE A 89 12.93 -3.75 2.22
CA ILE A 89 12.49 -2.35 2.23
C ILE A 89 13.38 -1.54 3.18
N PRO A 90 14.03 -0.44 2.75
CA PRO A 90 14.77 0.42 3.66
C PRO A 90 13.83 1.06 4.70
N THR A 91 14.37 1.64 5.76
CA THR A 91 13.55 2.31 6.79
C THR A 91 12.59 3.33 6.15
N LEU A 92 11.29 3.11 6.33
CA LEU A 92 10.25 3.93 5.70
C LEU A 92 10.12 5.29 6.41
N PRO A 93 10.03 6.41 5.68
CA PRO A 93 9.74 7.72 6.26
C PRO A 93 8.27 7.85 6.68
N ASP A 94 7.94 8.88 7.46
CA ASP A 94 6.58 9.12 7.96
C ASP A 94 5.54 9.39 6.86
N SER A 95 5.98 9.87 5.69
CA SER A 95 5.13 9.97 4.51
C SER A 95 5.93 9.73 3.22
N TYR A 96 5.31 9.05 2.27
CA TYR A 96 5.91 8.75 0.97
C TYR A 96 4.85 8.53 -0.12
N LEU A 97 5.29 8.71 -1.37
CA LEU A 97 4.50 8.47 -2.57
C LEU A 97 4.94 7.14 -3.19
N ILE A 98 3.98 6.27 -3.46
CA ILE A 98 4.17 5.08 -4.31
C ILE A 98 3.58 5.40 -5.68
N VAL A 99 4.36 5.23 -6.75
CA VAL A 99 3.86 5.30 -8.12
C VAL A 99 4.20 4.00 -8.84
N VAL A 100 3.18 3.34 -9.38
CA VAL A 100 3.31 2.12 -10.17
C VAL A 100 3.08 2.47 -11.63
N VAL A 101 4.05 2.14 -12.48
CA VAL A 101 4.03 2.46 -13.92
C VAL A 101 4.28 1.22 -14.77
N VAL A 102 3.62 1.19 -15.93
CA VAL A 102 3.92 0.27 -17.03
C VAL A 102 4.27 1.12 -18.25
N GLY A 103 5.42 0.91 -18.88
CA GLY A 103 5.85 1.70 -20.03
C GLY A 103 7.11 1.18 -20.71
N ASP A 104 7.50 1.80 -21.82
CA ASP A 104 8.72 1.44 -22.57
C ASP A 104 9.83 2.49 -22.41
N PRO A 105 11.10 2.09 -22.25
CA PRO A 105 12.21 3.03 -22.27
C PRO A 105 12.32 3.69 -23.66
N THR A 106 12.64 4.97 -23.68
CA THR A 106 12.70 5.76 -24.94
C THR A 106 14.13 5.99 -25.44
N GLY A 107 15.14 5.72 -24.61
CA GLY A 107 16.53 6.11 -24.87
C GLY A 107 16.81 7.61 -24.80
N ASN A 108 15.82 8.45 -24.48
CA ASN A 108 15.96 9.89 -24.33
C ASN A 108 16.15 10.27 -22.86
N GLN A 109 17.27 10.90 -22.51
CA GLN A 109 17.57 11.31 -21.13
C GLN A 109 16.55 12.30 -20.54
N ASN A 110 15.90 13.11 -21.37
CA ASN A 110 14.89 14.09 -20.93
C ASN A 110 13.50 13.48 -20.80
N ASN A 111 13.25 12.32 -21.40
CA ASN A 111 11.97 11.62 -21.30
C ASN A 111 12.22 10.10 -21.31
N PRO A 112 12.82 9.54 -20.24
CA PRO A 112 13.39 8.20 -20.29
C PRO A 112 12.38 7.07 -20.46
N LEU A 113 11.10 7.33 -20.18
CA LEU A 113 10.03 6.33 -20.16
C LEU A 113 8.77 6.85 -20.88
N ASN A 114 8.25 6.07 -21.81
CA ASN A 114 6.93 6.26 -22.39
C ASN A 114 5.91 5.46 -21.57
N VAL A 115 5.13 6.14 -20.73
CA VAL A 115 4.20 5.51 -19.78
C VAL A 115 2.88 5.15 -20.47
N TYR A 116 2.46 3.91 -20.31
CA TYR A 116 1.19 3.37 -20.82
C TYR A 116 0.14 3.35 -19.72
N GLY A 117 0.45 2.71 -18.58
CA GLY A 117 -0.43 2.60 -17.44
C GLY A 117 0.19 3.17 -16.18
N CYS A 118 -0.61 3.77 -15.31
CA CYS A 118 -0.13 4.39 -14.09
C CYS A 118 -1.16 4.42 -12.96
N ALA A 119 -0.67 4.21 -11.73
CA ALA A 119 -1.42 4.45 -10.49
C ALA A 119 -0.49 4.98 -9.40
N PHE A 120 -1.01 5.80 -8.49
CA PHE A 120 -0.23 6.36 -7.38
C PHE A 120 -0.99 6.34 -6.05
N ALA A 121 -0.26 6.28 -4.94
CA ALA A 121 -0.81 6.36 -3.60
C ALA A 121 0.08 7.19 -2.66
N ASN A 122 -0.55 8.04 -1.87
CA ASN A 122 0.11 8.72 -0.75
C ASN A 122 -0.03 7.84 0.50
N VAL A 123 1.09 7.42 1.07
CA VAL A 123 1.13 6.69 2.33
C VAL A 123 1.68 7.63 3.39
N SER A 124 0.92 7.81 4.46
CA SER A 124 1.37 8.51 5.65
C SER A 124 1.14 7.64 6.88
N SER A 125 2.15 7.55 7.74
CA SER A 125 1.94 7.25 9.16
C SER A 125 0.86 8.20 9.65
N ALA A 126 -0.26 7.72 10.21
CA ALA A 126 -1.19 8.70 10.80
C ALA A 126 -0.44 9.30 11.95
N ASP A 127 -0.45 10.61 11.97
CA ASP A 127 -0.31 11.34 13.19
C ASP A 127 -1.38 10.79 14.16
N ASN A 128 -0.93 10.07 15.19
CA ASN A 128 -1.76 9.78 16.36
C ASN A 128 -1.72 11.03 17.25
N SER A 129 -2.14 12.18 16.74
CA SER A 129 -2.33 13.38 17.55
C SER A 129 -3.68 13.29 18.25
N PHE A 130 -3.63 12.64 19.42
CA PHE A 130 -4.52 12.65 20.60
C PHE A 130 -5.98 13.08 20.44
#